data_AF-A0A2I0PTW0-F1
#
_entry.id   AF-A0A2I0PTW0-F1
#
_cell.length_a   1.000
_cell.length_b   1.000
_cell.length_c   1.000
_cell.angle_alpha   90.00
_cell.angle_beta   90.00
_cell.angle_gamma   90.00
#
_symmetry.space_group_name_H-M   'P 1'
#
loop_
_entity.id
_entity.type
_entity.pdbx_description
1 polymer ?
#
loop_
_entity_poly.entity_id
_entity_poly.type
_entity_poly.pdbx_seq_one_letter_code
_entity_poly.pdbx_strand_id
1 'polypeptide(L)'
;MTKVTVYSTQNCPYCRMAKAFLDKHGVPYESIDVGADNEAAKKMIDLSGQRGVPVIIVDDEVIVGFDSERLNELFGEPPTGGSYDVVIVGAGPAGLTAGVYCSRKMLNTIIISENIGGQALESWAIENYMGYRMISGEELMKKFEEQVRTLNIRLELDKVTSVSKDDGLFTVSTLSGNTVKAKAVILTQGNRPKKLGVANEEQYLGRGLSICSTCDGPLYKGKRVAIVGGGNSALQTAVEMSDIAESVSLIVRSTIRADPIYVEKLKTRKNITVHTGTHVSDLNGDKFLSGITIKDEQGKEQKITLDGVFIEIGWLPNTDMVENLVALNDKKEIIVDINTHTSVPGIYAAGDVTSVKSKQIVIACGDGAKAALEAFEYLMTGYKE
;
A
#
# COMPACT_ATOMS: atom_id res chain seq x y z
N MET A 1 -20.39 16.01 30.41
CA MET A 1 -20.22 14.73 29.69
C MET A 1 -21.19 14.76 28.52
N THR A 2 -20.70 14.52 27.31
CA THR A 2 -21.53 14.38 26.10
C THR A 2 -22.58 13.31 26.34
N LYS A 3 -23.84 13.62 26.06
CA LYS A 3 -24.95 12.69 26.24
C LYS A 3 -25.19 11.96 24.94
N VAL A 4 -24.96 10.64 24.94
CA VAL A 4 -25.18 9.80 23.76
C VAL A 4 -26.38 8.87 23.99
N THR A 5 -27.33 8.86 23.06
CA THR A 5 -28.47 7.94 23.06
C THR A 5 -28.51 7.16 21.76
N VAL A 6 -28.57 5.84 21.82
CA VAL A 6 -28.66 4.94 20.67
C VAL A 6 -30.04 4.28 20.64
N TYR A 7 -30.90 4.71 19.71
CA TYR A 7 -32.14 4.00 19.41
C TYR A 7 -31.81 2.78 18.54
N SER A 8 -32.27 1.61 18.97
CA SER A 8 -31.87 0.32 18.40
C SER A 8 -33.02 -0.69 18.42
N THR A 9 -32.83 -1.83 17.77
CA THR A 9 -33.68 -3.02 17.94
C THR A 9 -32.80 -4.25 18.19
N GLN A 10 -33.38 -5.30 18.78
CA GLN A 10 -32.63 -6.51 19.17
C GLN A 10 -31.87 -7.18 18.03
N ASN A 11 -32.45 -7.17 16.82
CA ASN A 11 -31.93 -7.91 15.66
C ASN A 11 -31.17 -7.05 14.64
N CYS A 12 -30.91 -5.78 14.96
CA CYS A 12 -30.26 -4.84 14.05
C CYS A 12 -28.72 -4.96 14.10
N PRO A 13 -28.04 -5.41 13.03
CA PRO A 13 -26.59 -5.54 13.00
C PRO A 13 -25.87 -4.19 13.10
N TYR A 14 -26.37 -3.16 12.42
CA TYR A 14 -25.82 -1.80 12.48
C TYR A 14 -25.92 -1.17 13.86
N CYS A 15 -26.95 -1.52 14.62
CA CYS A 15 -27.12 -1.08 16.00
C CYS A 15 -26.07 -1.69 16.92
N ARG A 16 -25.68 -2.95 16.68
CA ARG A 16 -24.54 -3.57 17.37
C ARG A 16 -23.22 -2.91 16.99
N MET A 17 -23.04 -2.56 15.71
CA MET A 17 -21.85 -1.84 15.24
C MET A 17 -21.70 -0.46 15.90
N ALA A 18 -22.79 0.32 15.97
CA ALA A 18 -22.80 1.62 16.64
C ALA A 18 -22.44 1.52 18.14
N LYS A 19 -23.02 0.55 18.85
CA LYS A 19 -22.73 0.29 20.26
C LYS A 19 -21.27 -0.11 20.48
N ALA A 20 -20.78 -1.08 19.69
CA ALA A 20 -19.39 -1.53 19.75
C ALA A 20 -18.40 -0.39 19.44
N PHE A 21 -18.75 0.52 18.53
CA PHE A 21 -17.96 1.72 18.27
C PHE A 21 -17.86 2.60 19.52
N LEU A 22 -18.99 2.94 20.15
CA LEU A 22 -19.02 3.80 21.33
C LEU A 22 -18.29 3.15 22.52
N ASP A 23 -18.50 1.85 22.73
CA ASP A 23 -17.78 1.06 23.74
C ASP A 23 -16.26 1.12 23.53
N LYS A 24 -15.80 0.95 22.29
CA LYS A 24 -14.36 1.00 21.92
C LYS A 24 -13.74 2.36 22.21
N HIS A 25 -14.49 3.44 22.04
CA HIS A 25 -14.02 4.81 22.28
C HIS A 25 -14.23 5.27 23.72
N GLY A 26 -14.72 4.39 24.61
CA GLY A 26 -14.99 4.74 26.00
C GLY A 26 -16.11 5.77 26.15
N VAL A 27 -17.02 5.86 25.17
CA VAL A 27 -18.11 6.82 25.14
C VAL A 27 -19.34 6.20 25.83
N PRO A 28 -19.76 6.69 27.00
CA PRO A 28 -20.95 6.19 27.66
C PRO A 28 -22.20 6.57 26.85
N TYR A 29 -23.12 5.63 26.68
CA TYR A 29 -24.38 5.85 25.98
C TYR A 29 -25.58 5.17 26.66
N GLU A 30 -26.76 5.73 26.44
CA GLU A 30 -28.04 5.12 26.76
C GLU A 30 -28.57 4.38 25.53
N SER A 31 -28.89 3.09 25.66
CA SER A 31 -29.46 2.30 24.57
C SER A 31 -30.96 2.12 24.77
N ILE A 32 -31.76 2.55 23.80
CA ILE A 32 -33.22 2.45 23.83
C ILE A 32 -33.67 1.44 22.75
N ASP A 33 -34.43 0.41 23.15
CA ASP A 33 -34.99 -0.58 22.21
C ASP A 33 -36.36 -0.14 21.69
N VAL A 34 -36.38 0.47 20.51
CA VAL A 34 -37.62 0.96 19.87
C VAL A 34 -38.45 -0.17 19.26
N GLY A 35 -37.91 -1.39 19.19
CA GLY A 35 -38.67 -2.56 18.73
C GLY A 35 -39.65 -3.07 19.78
N ALA A 36 -39.40 -2.77 21.05
CA ALA A 36 -40.24 -3.15 22.18
C ALA A 36 -41.02 -1.96 22.79
N ASP A 37 -40.69 -0.71 22.42
CA ASP A 37 -41.28 0.51 22.96
C ASP A 37 -41.76 1.45 21.83
N ASN A 38 -43.08 1.52 21.65
CA ASN A 38 -43.72 2.33 20.61
C ASN A 38 -43.60 3.85 20.86
N GLU A 39 -43.56 4.29 22.12
CA GLU A 39 -43.41 5.71 22.44
C GLU A 39 -41.98 6.16 22.17
N ALA A 40 -41.00 5.32 22.51
CA ALA A 40 -39.61 5.54 22.12
C ALA A 40 -39.42 5.54 20.59
N ALA A 41 -40.11 4.65 19.87
CA ALA A 41 -40.10 4.63 18.41
C ALA A 41 -40.64 5.92 17.81
N LYS A 42 -41.77 6.42 18.34
CA LYS A 42 -42.36 7.70 17.91
C LYS A 42 -41.41 8.87 18.17
N LYS A 43 -40.82 8.93 19.36
CA LYS A 43 -39.82 9.95 19.72
C LYS A 43 -38.60 9.92 18.79
N MET A 44 -38.09 8.73 18.48
CA MET A 44 -37.00 8.57 17.51
C MET A 44 -37.38 9.11 16.13
N ILE A 45 -38.58 8.79 15.65
CA ILE A 45 -39.10 9.28 14.35
C ILE A 45 -39.21 10.81 14.35
N ASP A 46 -39.75 11.40 15.42
CA ASP A 46 -39.93 12.84 15.53
C ASP A 46 -38.57 13.59 15.54
N LEU A 47 -37.54 13.00 16.16
CA LEU A 47 -36.21 13.58 16.24
C LEU A 47 -35.40 13.45 14.94
N SER A 48 -35.54 12.31 14.24
CA SER A 48 -34.68 11.98 13.09
C SER A 48 -35.35 12.10 11.72
N GLY A 49 -36.68 12.15 11.69
CA GLY A 49 -37.46 11.94 10.46
C GLY A 49 -37.38 10.51 9.92
N GLN A 50 -36.74 9.58 10.64
CA GLN A 50 -36.46 8.22 10.18
C GLN A 50 -37.29 7.19 10.92
N ARG A 51 -37.71 6.14 10.19
CA ARG A 51 -38.40 4.97 10.75
C ARG A 51 -37.46 3.78 10.99
N GLY A 52 -36.20 3.89 10.58
CA GLY A 52 -35.19 2.83 10.70
C GLY A 52 -34.23 3.06 11.87
N VAL A 53 -33.51 2.00 12.25
CA VAL A 53 -32.46 2.01 13.28
C VAL A 53 -31.10 1.59 12.69
N PRO A 54 -29.96 1.97 13.29
CA PRO A 54 -29.85 2.82 14.49
C PRO A 54 -30.10 4.30 14.18
N VAL A 55 -30.55 5.03 15.20
CA VAL A 55 -30.50 6.49 15.26
C VAL A 55 -29.68 6.84 16.50
N ILE A 56 -28.60 7.57 16.33
CA ILE A 56 -27.69 7.97 17.40
C ILE A 56 -27.86 9.46 17.62
N ILE A 57 -28.15 9.84 18.86
CA ILE A 57 -28.23 11.24 19.26
C ILE A 57 -27.01 11.55 20.10
N VAL A 58 -26.23 12.55 19.68
CA VAL A 58 -25.06 13.06 20.39
C VAL A 58 -25.36 14.50 20.77
N ASP A 59 -25.69 14.72 22.06
CA ASP A 59 -26.27 15.97 22.55
C ASP A 59 -27.52 16.38 21.75
N ASP A 60 -27.41 17.36 20.84
CA ASP A 60 -28.51 17.82 19.97
C ASP A 60 -28.39 17.32 18.52
N GLU A 61 -27.30 16.62 18.19
CA GLU A 61 -27.03 16.14 16.84
C GLU A 61 -27.63 14.75 16.60
N VAL A 62 -28.30 14.60 15.45
CA VAL A 62 -28.92 13.34 15.05
C VAL A 62 -28.13 12.70 13.91
N ILE A 63 -27.61 11.51 14.18
CA ILE A 63 -26.88 10.67 13.23
C ILE A 63 -27.78 9.49 12.87
N VAL A 64 -28.10 9.38 11.58
CA VAL A 64 -28.96 8.33 11.05
C VAL A 64 -28.09 7.17 10.55
N GLY A 65 -28.38 5.97 11.03
CA GLY A 65 -27.62 4.77 10.69
C GLY A 65 -26.29 4.68 11.45
N PHE A 66 -25.45 3.73 11.04
CA PHE A 66 -24.08 3.65 11.51
C PHE A 66 -23.17 4.43 10.57
N ASP A 67 -22.95 5.70 10.89
CA ASP A 67 -22.03 6.59 10.18
C ASP A 67 -20.69 6.63 10.92
N SER A 68 -19.76 5.77 10.50
CA SER A 68 -18.45 5.66 11.15
C SER A 68 -17.59 6.91 10.98
N GLU A 69 -17.74 7.63 9.88
CA GLU A 69 -16.96 8.86 9.63
C GLU A 69 -17.38 9.94 10.63
N ARG A 70 -18.68 10.19 10.73
CA ARG A 70 -19.22 11.20 11.66
C ARG A 70 -18.96 10.84 13.13
N LEU A 71 -19.06 9.56 13.48
CA LEU A 71 -18.76 9.10 14.84
C LEU A 71 -17.27 9.25 15.18
N ASN A 72 -16.37 9.01 14.23
CA ASN A 72 -14.93 9.27 14.41
C ASN A 72 -14.63 10.76 14.57
N GLU A 73 -15.31 11.65 13.84
CA GLU A 73 -15.17 13.10 14.02
C GLU A 73 -15.58 13.56 15.43
N LEU A 74 -16.66 12.99 15.96
CA LEU A 74 -17.23 13.40 17.24
C LEU A 74 -16.50 12.84 18.46
N PHE A 75 -16.00 11.60 18.36
CA PHE A 75 -15.44 10.88 19.50
C PHE A 75 -13.92 10.64 19.38
N GLY A 76 -13.31 11.11 18.29
CA GLY A 76 -11.89 10.98 18.01
C GLY A 76 -11.47 9.56 17.63
N GLU A 77 -10.17 9.38 17.40
CA GLU A 77 -9.58 8.04 17.30
C GLU A 77 -9.63 7.33 18.66
N PRO A 78 -9.72 5.98 18.68
CA PRO A 78 -9.71 5.24 19.93
C PRO A 78 -8.46 5.59 20.74
N PRO A 79 -8.55 5.61 22.09
CA PRO A 79 -7.45 6.03 22.93
C PRO A 79 -6.14 5.30 22.58
N THR A 80 -5.08 6.06 22.36
CA THR A 80 -3.71 5.64 21.98
C THR A 80 -2.96 4.87 23.07
N GLY A 81 -3.68 4.22 23.99
CA GLY A 81 -3.11 3.51 25.14
C GLY A 81 -3.31 1.98 25.13
N GLY A 82 -3.98 1.42 24.12
CA GLY A 82 -4.23 -0.02 24.01
C GLY A 82 -3.33 -0.74 23.00
N SER A 83 -3.09 -2.03 23.19
CA SER A 83 -2.48 -2.88 22.16
C SER A 83 -3.48 -3.15 21.03
N TYR A 84 -2.98 -3.20 19.79
CA TYR A 84 -3.76 -3.62 18.63
C TYR A 84 -3.87 -5.14 18.58
N ASP A 85 -4.93 -5.64 17.96
CA ASP A 85 -4.97 -7.06 17.60
C ASP A 85 -3.97 -7.33 16.47
N VAL A 86 -3.95 -6.43 15.47
CA VAL A 86 -3.09 -6.55 14.29
C VAL A 86 -2.48 -5.20 13.93
N VAL A 87 -1.15 -5.15 13.73
CA VAL A 87 -0.48 -4.08 13.00
C VAL A 87 -0.16 -4.56 11.59
N ILE A 88 -0.51 -3.76 10.60
CA ILE A 88 -0.16 -3.98 9.20
C ILE A 88 0.92 -2.97 8.81
N VAL A 89 2.04 -3.45 8.30
CA VAL A 89 3.16 -2.62 7.87
C VAL A 89 3.10 -2.47 6.35
N GLY A 90 2.79 -1.27 5.86
CA GLY A 90 2.59 -0.94 4.46
C GLY A 90 1.12 -0.81 4.06
N ALA A 91 0.84 0.17 3.20
CA ALA A 91 -0.51 0.48 2.69
C ALA A 91 -0.58 0.35 1.15
N GLY A 92 0.12 -0.64 0.59
CA GLY A 92 -0.08 -1.06 -0.81
C GLY A 92 -1.29 -1.98 -0.97
N PRO A 93 -1.48 -2.61 -2.15
CA PRO A 93 -2.61 -3.50 -2.41
C PRO A 93 -2.77 -4.62 -1.38
N ALA A 94 -1.66 -5.24 -0.95
CA ALA A 94 -1.67 -6.29 0.09
C ALA A 94 -2.13 -5.74 1.45
N GLY A 95 -1.55 -4.65 1.92
CA GLY A 95 -1.84 -4.07 3.24
C GLY A 95 -3.25 -3.51 3.36
N LEU A 96 -3.72 -2.79 2.33
CA LEU A 96 -5.10 -2.27 2.31
C LEU A 96 -6.12 -3.42 2.26
N THR A 97 -5.86 -4.47 1.45
CA THR A 97 -6.73 -5.65 1.42
C THR A 97 -6.74 -6.37 2.77
N ALA A 98 -5.57 -6.56 3.40
CA ALA A 98 -5.47 -7.14 4.73
C ALA A 98 -6.29 -6.32 5.76
N GLY A 99 -6.20 -4.99 5.70
CA GLY A 99 -6.97 -4.09 6.55
C GLY A 99 -8.49 -4.32 6.42
N VAL A 100 -9.00 -4.39 5.18
CA VAL A 100 -10.42 -4.68 4.94
C VAL A 100 -10.85 -5.99 5.60
N TYR A 101 -10.05 -7.05 5.45
CA TYR A 101 -10.36 -8.36 6.03
C TYR A 101 -10.28 -8.36 7.56
N CYS A 102 -9.27 -7.71 8.15
CA CYS A 102 -9.16 -7.57 9.60
C CYS A 102 -10.36 -6.79 10.19
N SER A 103 -10.76 -5.68 9.56
CA SER A 103 -11.92 -4.90 10.00
C SER A 103 -13.22 -5.68 9.93
N ARG A 104 -13.43 -6.47 8.87
CA ARG A 104 -14.60 -7.36 8.74
C ARG A 104 -14.65 -8.45 9.80
N LYS A 105 -13.51 -8.79 10.40
CA LYS A 105 -13.40 -9.70 11.55
C LYS A 105 -13.49 -8.98 12.89
N MET A 106 -13.76 -7.68 12.89
CA MET A 106 -13.82 -6.81 14.06
C MET A 106 -12.52 -6.75 14.87
N LEU A 107 -11.38 -6.96 14.22
CA LEU A 107 -10.06 -6.82 14.84
C LEU A 107 -9.73 -5.33 15.03
N ASN A 108 -9.13 -4.99 16.16
CA ASN A 108 -8.55 -3.67 16.35
C ASN A 108 -7.26 -3.55 15.53
N THR A 109 -7.32 -2.85 14.40
CA THR A 109 -6.25 -2.84 13.40
C THR A 109 -5.73 -1.43 13.10
N ILE A 110 -4.41 -1.33 12.97
CA ILE A 110 -3.71 -0.15 12.46
C ILE A 110 -2.86 -0.55 11.24
N ILE A 111 -2.87 0.31 10.22
CA ILE A 111 -1.98 0.25 9.06
C ILE A 111 -0.97 1.39 9.19
N ILE A 112 0.32 1.10 9.15
CA ILE A 112 1.40 2.10 9.21
C ILE A 112 2.18 2.06 7.89
N SER A 113 2.26 3.18 7.17
CA SER A 113 2.92 3.21 5.85
C SER A 113 3.46 4.59 5.47
N GLU A 114 4.56 4.62 4.72
CA GLU A 114 5.16 5.86 4.18
C GLU A 114 4.27 6.54 3.13
N ASN A 115 3.46 5.76 2.42
CA ASN A 115 2.46 6.23 1.46
C ASN A 115 1.25 5.29 1.42
N ILE A 116 0.14 5.76 0.86
CA ILE A 116 -1.05 4.96 0.57
C ILE A 116 -1.05 4.66 -0.92
N GLY A 117 -1.12 3.39 -1.29
CA GLY A 117 -1.11 2.94 -2.68
C GLY A 117 0.08 2.07 -3.04
N GLY A 118 1.25 2.32 -2.44
CA GLY A 118 2.49 1.61 -2.77
C GLY A 118 2.86 1.74 -4.26
N GLN A 119 3.57 0.73 -4.78
CA GLN A 119 4.03 0.71 -6.18
C GLN A 119 2.90 0.72 -7.22
N ALA A 120 1.68 0.33 -6.85
CA ALA A 120 0.57 0.31 -7.79
C ALA A 120 0.25 1.71 -8.34
N LEU A 121 0.56 2.78 -7.60
CA LEU A 121 0.44 4.16 -8.04
C LEU A 121 1.26 4.46 -9.31
N GLU A 122 2.35 3.74 -9.50
CA GLU A 122 3.30 3.99 -10.59
C GLU A 122 2.85 3.39 -11.93
N SER A 123 1.69 2.74 -12.00
CA SER A 123 1.20 2.07 -13.22
C SER A 123 0.35 3.00 -14.09
N TRP A 124 0.74 3.18 -15.37
CA TRP A 124 -0.01 4.01 -16.33
C TRP A 124 -1.39 3.42 -16.66
N ALA A 125 -1.38 2.13 -17.00
CA ALA A 125 -2.55 1.39 -17.40
C ALA A 125 -2.47 -0.04 -16.85
N ILE A 126 -3.47 -0.41 -16.07
CA ILE A 126 -3.65 -1.74 -15.49
C ILE A 126 -4.77 -2.42 -16.26
N GLU A 127 -4.40 -3.36 -17.14
CA GLU A 127 -5.34 -4.13 -17.98
C GLU A 127 -5.53 -5.57 -17.50
N ASN A 128 -4.93 -5.92 -16.35
CA ASN A 128 -4.90 -7.28 -15.81
C ASN A 128 -5.51 -7.40 -14.40
N TYR A 129 -6.24 -6.36 -13.95
CA TYR A 129 -7.01 -6.40 -12.71
C TYR A 129 -8.48 -6.68 -13.01
N MET A 130 -8.89 -7.94 -12.81
CA MET A 130 -10.25 -8.39 -13.12
C MET A 130 -11.31 -7.53 -12.43
N GLY A 131 -12.29 -7.08 -13.20
CA GLY A 131 -13.26 -6.05 -12.79
C GLY A 131 -13.10 -4.73 -13.55
N TYR A 132 -11.90 -4.48 -14.11
CA TYR A 132 -11.64 -3.35 -15.00
C TYR A 132 -11.11 -3.85 -16.34
N ARG A 133 -11.56 -3.23 -17.43
CA ARG A 133 -10.92 -3.43 -18.74
C ARG A 133 -9.55 -2.75 -18.78
N MET A 134 -9.50 -1.52 -18.28
CA MET A 134 -8.29 -0.72 -18.08
C MET A 134 -8.60 0.28 -16.94
N ILE A 135 -7.66 0.49 -16.03
CA ILE A 135 -7.72 1.51 -14.98
C ILE A 135 -6.29 2.02 -14.72
N SER A 136 -6.12 3.28 -14.34
CA SER A 136 -4.79 3.75 -13.91
C SER A 136 -4.44 3.26 -12.50
N GLY A 137 -3.15 3.26 -12.16
CA GLY A 137 -2.68 2.96 -10.82
C GLY A 137 -3.29 3.87 -9.75
N GLU A 138 -3.31 5.17 -10.02
CA GLU A 138 -3.90 6.19 -9.15
C GLU A 138 -5.39 5.95 -8.91
N GLU A 139 -6.17 5.74 -9.97
CA GLU A 139 -7.61 5.51 -9.85
C GLU A 139 -7.92 4.20 -9.09
N LEU A 140 -7.15 3.15 -9.33
CA LEU A 140 -7.32 1.88 -8.63
C LEU A 140 -7.02 2.03 -7.13
N MET A 141 -5.90 2.67 -6.77
CA MET A 141 -5.52 2.83 -5.37
C MET A 141 -6.42 3.80 -4.62
N LYS A 142 -6.93 4.85 -5.29
CA LYS A 142 -7.95 5.73 -4.73
C LYS A 142 -9.20 4.94 -4.31
N LYS A 143 -9.65 4.00 -5.14
CA LYS A 143 -10.81 3.13 -4.80
C LYS A 143 -10.53 2.22 -3.61
N PHE A 144 -9.30 1.71 -3.49
CA PHE A 144 -8.90 0.89 -2.33
C PHE A 144 -8.89 1.74 -1.04
N GLU A 145 -8.31 2.93 -1.12
CA GLU A 145 -8.27 3.87 -0.01
C GLU A 145 -9.67 4.30 0.43
N GLU A 146 -10.54 4.67 -0.51
CA GLU A 146 -11.96 4.99 -0.26
C GLU A 146 -12.63 3.85 0.51
N GLN A 147 -12.46 2.60 0.08
CA GLN A 147 -13.00 1.44 0.78
C GLN A 147 -12.46 1.30 2.20
N VAL A 148 -11.14 1.44 2.41
CA VAL A 148 -10.52 1.32 3.75
C VAL A 148 -10.98 2.45 4.68
N ARG A 149 -11.16 3.67 4.18
CA ARG A 149 -11.61 4.82 4.98
C ARG A 149 -13.05 4.68 5.47
N THR A 150 -13.90 3.91 4.79
CA THR A 150 -15.24 3.59 5.32
C THR A 150 -15.24 2.60 6.49
N LEU A 151 -14.07 2.05 6.85
CA LEU A 151 -13.91 1.06 7.90
C LEU A 151 -13.25 1.68 9.13
N ASN A 152 -13.50 1.08 10.30
CA ASN A 152 -12.85 1.47 11.55
C ASN A 152 -11.41 0.93 11.62
N ILE A 153 -10.55 1.41 10.72
CA ILE A 153 -9.13 1.08 10.61
C ILE A 153 -8.35 2.38 10.76
N ARG A 154 -7.40 2.41 11.70
CA ARG A 154 -6.47 3.54 11.78
C ARG A 154 -5.43 3.41 10.67
N LEU A 155 -5.28 4.45 9.86
CA LEU A 155 -4.23 4.53 8.85
C LEU A 155 -3.28 5.64 9.25
N GLU A 156 -2.04 5.26 9.55
CA GLU A 156 -0.99 6.17 9.99
C GLU A 156 0.10 6.32 8.91
N LEU A 157 0.38 7.57 8.54
CA LEU A 157 1.46 7.92 7.64
C LEU A 157 2.77 8.05 8.43
N ASP A 158 3.55 6.98 8.44
CA ASP A 158 4.86 6.91 9.09
C ASP A 158 5.67 5.73 8.53
N LYS A 159 6.98 5.72 8.80
CA LYS A 159 7.89 4.64 8.39
C LYS A 159 8.17 3.71 9.56
N VAL A 160 7.87 2.43 9.42
CA VAL A 160 8.31 1.41 10.39
C VAL A 160 9.82 1.19 10.26
N THR A 161 10.54 1.32 11.37
CA THR A 161 12.00 1.18 11.45
C THR A 161 12.44 -0.14 12.07
N SER A 162 11.64 -0.72 12.96
CA SER A 162 11.90 -2.04 13.53
C SER A 162 10.61 -2.74 13.98
N VAL A 163 10.67 -4.07 13.99
CA VAL A 163 9.69 -4.93 14.64
C VAL A 163 10.44 -5.84 15.60
N SER A 164 9.96 -5.94 16.85
CA SER A 164 10.49 -6.86 17.85
C SER A 164 9.36 -7.58 18.57
N LYS A 165 9.69 -8.65 19.30
CA LYS A 165 8.73 -9.38 20.13
C LYS A 165 9.17 -9.28 21.58
N ASP A 166 8.27 -8.81 22.45
CA ASP A 166 8.50 -8.59 23.88
C ASP A 166 7.21 -8.89 24.67
N ASP A 167 7.33 -9.62 25.78
CA ASP A 167 6.19 -9.99 26.65
C ASP A 167 4.96 -10.55 25.92
N GLY A 168 5.17 -11.41 24.91
CA GLY A 168 4.09 -12.03 24.14
C GLY A 168 3.38 -11.11 23.15
N LEU A 169 3.78 -9.84 23.04
CA LEU A 169 3.32 -8.88 22.05
C LEU A 169 4.45 -8.52 21.08
N PHE A 170 4.07 -7.99 19.93
CA PHE A 170 4.97 -7.37 18.99
C PHE A 170 5.03 -5.87 19.23
N THR A 171 6.23 -5.33 19.21
CA THR A 171 6.48 -3.89 19.31
C THR A 171 6.99 -3.39 17.97
N VAL A 172 6.31 -2.41 17.39
CA VAL A 172 6.60 -1.80 16.09
C VAL A 172 7.01 -0.36 16.34
N SER A 173 8.27 -0.04 16.04
CA SER A 173 8.80 1.31 16.17
C SER A 173 8.79 2.02 14.83
N THR A 174 8.54 3.33 14.87
CA THR A 174 8.48 4.16 13.67
C THR A 174 9.56 5.24 13.64
N LEU A 175 9.73 5.89 12.49
CA LEU A 175 10.73 6.92 12.26
C LEU A 175 10.44 8.19 13.07
N SER A 176 9.17 8.51 13.30
CA SER A 176 8.77 9.65 14.16
C SER A 176 9.07 9.44 15.65
N GLY A 177 9.48 8.23 16.05
CA GLY A 177 9.72 7.85 17.44
C GLY A 177 8.50 7.24 18.14
N ASN A 178 7.38 7.05 17.43
CA ASN A 178 6.22 6.35 17.96
C ASN A 178 6.50 4.85 18.11
N THR A 179 5.78 4.23 19.05
CA THR A 179 5.83 2.79 19.28
C THR A 179 4.42 2.24 19.40
N VAL A 180 4.14 1.18 18.64
CA VAL A 180 2.85 0.51 18.59
C VAL A 180 2.99 -0.92 19.04
N LYS A 181 2.13 -1.38 19.95
CA LYS A 181 2.09 -2.78 20.40
C LYS A 181 0.95 -3.54 19.73
N ALA A 182 1.18 -4.77 19.31
CA ALA A 182 0.15 -5.63 18.73
C ALA A 182 0.30 -7.11 19.07
N LYS A 183 -0.80 -7.86 19.00
CA LYS A 183 -0.79 -9.32 19.20
C LYS A 183 -0.29 -10.08 17.96
N ALA A 184 -0.52 -9.53 16.76
CA ALA A 184 -0.03 -10.06 15.49
C ALA A 184 0.46 -8.94 14.56
N VAL A 185 1.34 -9.29 13.61
CA VAL A 185 1.90 -8.36 12.61
C VAL A 185 1.73 -8.93 11.21
N ILE A 186 1.30 -8.10 10.26
CA ILE A 186 1.26 -8.43 8.84
C ILE A 186 2.22 -7.50 8.08
N LEU A 187 3.27 -8.08 7.50
CA LEU A 187 4.31 -7.39 6.76
C LEU A 187 3.93 -7.29 5.27
N THR A 188 3.71 -6.08 4.78
CA THR A 188 3.24 -5.80 3.41
C THR A 188 3.96 -4.63 2.72
N GLN A 189 5.12 -4.24 3.24
CA GLN A 189 5.87 -3.06 2.81
C GLN A 189 6.46 -3.12 1.39
N GLY A 190 6.18 -4.19 0.63
CA GLY A 190 6.55 -4.32 -0.78
C GLY A 190 8.06 -4.21 -1.02
N ASN A 191 8.42 -3.61 -2.15
CA ASN A 191 9.81 -3.44 -2.57
C ASN A 191 10.15 -1.95 -2.78
N ARG A 192 11.45 -1.67 -2.93
CA ARG A 192 12.00 -0.37 -3.37
C ARG A 192 12.80 -0.55 -4.67
N PRO A 193 12.90 0.47 -5.53
CA PRO A 193 13.65 0.35 -6.77
C PRO A 193 15.13 0.18 -6.47
N LYS A 194 15.82 -0.60 -7.32
CA LYS A 194 17.29 -0.69 -7.27
C LYS A 194 17.92 0.60 -7.73
N LYS A 195 18.98 1.00 -7.03
CA LYS A 195 19.86 2.10 -7.43
C LYS A 195 20.80 1.66 -8.56
N LEU A 196 21.16 2.58 -9.45
CA LEU A 196 22.18 2.39 -10.49
C LEU A 196 23.55 2.08 -9.88
N GLY A 197 23.83 2.64 -8.70
CA GLY A 197 25.12 2.43 -8.01
C GLY A 197 26.27 3.22 -8.63
N VAL A 198 25.96 4.35 -9.27
CA VAL A 198 26.93 5.27 -9.87
C VAL A 198 27.12 6.50 -8.98
N ALA A 199 28.25 7.18 -9.13
CA ALA A 199 28.51 8.42 -8.41
C ALA A 199 27.43 9.47 -8.73
N ASN A 200 27.11 10.32 -7.74
CA ASN A 200 26.17 11.42 -7.86
C ASN A 200 24.70 11.02 -8.17
N GLU A 201 24.35 9.74 -8.04
CA GLU A 201 22.96 9.29 -8.26
C GLU A 201 21.95 10.03 -7.39
N GLU A 202 22.25 10.22 -6.10
CA GLU A 202 21.37 10.93 -5.16
C GLU A 202 21.25 12.43 -5.46
N GLN A 203 22.27 13.03 -6.07
CA GLN A 203 22.21 14.44 -6.49
C GLN A 203 21.19 14.66 -7.61
N TYR A 204 21.07 13.70 -8.53
CA TYR A 204 20.21 13.83 -9.71
C TYR A 204 18.82 13.23 -9.55
N LEU A 205 18.55 12.49 -8.47
CA LEU A 205 17.22 11.99 -8.16
C LEU A 205 16.23 13.18 -8.01
N GLY A 206 15.17 13.18 -8.83
CA GLY A 206 14.23 14.31 -8.92
C GLY A 206 14.75 15.54 -9.68
N ARG A 207 15.97 15.48 -10.23
CA ARG A 207 16.61 16.54 -11.03
C ARG A 207 17.09 16.04 -12.40
N GLY A 208 16.38 15.07 -12.95
CA GLY A 208 16.69 14.41 -14.22
C GLY A 208 16.77 12.90 -14.12
N LEU A 209 16.93 12.34 -12.92
CA LEU A 209 16.83 10.91 -12.66
C LEU A 209 15.51 10.60 -11.96
N SER A 210 14.75 9.68 -12.53
CA SER A 210 13.41 9.27 -12.08
C SER A 210 13.32 7.76 -11.88
N ILE A 211 12.49 7.37 -10.92
CA ILE A 211 12.14 5.98 -10.63
C ILE A 211 10.66 5.69 -10.94
N CYS A 212 9.88 6.72 -11.31
CA CYS A 212 8.45 6.61 -11.59
C CYS A 212 8.15 7.25 -12.95
N SER A 213 8.04 6.42 -13.99
CA SER A 213 7.79 6.91 -15.35
C SER A 213 6.42 7.55 -15.52
N THR A 214 5.39 7.07 -14.81
CA THR A 214 4.06 7.68 -14.72
C THR A 214 4.07 9.07 -14.15
N CYS A 215 4.73 9.24 -13.01
CA CYS A 215 4.75 10.48 -12.27
C CYS A 215 5.47 11.58 -13.07
N ASP A 216 6.67 11.26 -13.57
CA ASP A 216 7.57 12.28 -14.12
C ASP A 216 7.55 12.33 -15.64
N GLY A 217 7.08 11.27 -16.32
CA GLY A 217 7.05 11.16 -17.78
C GLY A 217 6.47 12.37 -18.51
N PRO A 218 5.31 12.93 -18.09
CA PRO A 218 4.73 14.12 -18.71
C PRO A 218 5.66 15.35 -18.72
N LEU A 219 6.59 15.47 -17.77
CA LEU A 219 7.55 16.58 -17.68
C LEU A 219 8.61 16.52 -18.80
N TYR A 220 8.78 15.37 -19.44
CA TYR A 220 9.77 15.14 -20.50
C TYR A 220 9.17 15.19 -21.90
N LYS A 221 8.01 15.84 -22.06
CA LYS A 221 7.39 16.05 -23.38
C LYS A 221 8.35 16.80 -24.32
N GLY A 222 8.64 16.20 -25.47
CA GLY A 222 9.59 16.75 -26.45
C GLY A 222 11.03 16.85 -25.94
N LYS A 223 11.40 16.08 -24.92
CA LYS A 223 12.75 15.97 -24.39
C LYS A 223 13.41 14.66 -24.81
N ARG A 224 14.72 14.55 -24.63
CA ARG A 224 15.45 13.29 -24.88
C ARG A 224 15.59 12.55 -23.56
N VAL A 225 15.24 11.27 -23.54
CA VAL A 225 15.26 10.47 -22.30
C VAL A 225 15.99 9.16 -22.50
N ALA A 226 16.51 8.58 -21.42
CA ALA A 226 17.00 7.21 -21.41
C ALA A 226 16.20 6.36 -20.41
N ILE A 227 15.96 5.09 -20.77
CA ILE A 227 15.38 4.09 -19.89
C ILE A 227 16.45 3.05 -19.62
N VAL A 228 16.74 2.76 -18.34
CA VAL A 228 17.78 1.81 -17.95
C VAL A 228 17.13 0.52 -17.47
N GLY A 229 17.28 -0.56 -18.23
CA GLY A 229 16.70 -1.85 -17.88
C GLY A 229 16.37 -2.69 -19.12
N GLY A 230 16.15 -3.99 -18.90
CA GLY A 230 15.81 -4.94 -19.96
C GLY A 230 14.59 -5.80 -19.67
N GLY A 231 13.87 -5.54 -18.58
CA GLY A 231 12.66 -6.30 -18.20
C GLY A 231 11.37 -5.72 -18.77
N ASN A 232 10.24 -6.25 -18.31
CA ASN A 232 8.89 -5.75 -18.67
C ASN A 232 8.74 -4.25 -18.39
N SER A 233 9.06 -3.80 -17.17
CA SER A 233 8.92 -2.38 -16.79
C SER A 233 9.73 -1.47 -17.70
N ALA A 234 10.98 -1.84 -18.01
CA ALA A 234 11.83 -1.05 -18.90
C ALA A 234 11.27 -0.91 -20.32
N LEU A 235 10.76 -2.01 -20.91
CA LEU A 235 10.22 -1.96 -22.26
C LEU A 235 8.85 -1.29 -22.33
N GLN A 236 8.01 -1.48 -21.31
CA GLN A 236 6.75 -0.77 -21.19
C GLN A 236 7.00 0.74 -21.12
N THR A 237 7.83 1.17 -20.17
CA THR A 237 8.22 2.58 -20.00
C THR A 237 8.85 3.13 -21.29
N ALA A 238 9.71 2.38 -21.99
CA ALA A 238 10.29 2.84 -23.25
C ALA A 238 9.24 3.04 -24.35
N VAL A 239 8.26 2.14 -24.46
CA VAL A 239 7.17 2.24 -25.44
C VAL A 239 6.25 3.42 -25.11
N GLU A 240 5.92 3.64 -23.84
CA GLU A 240 5.05 4.75 -23.41
C GLU A 240 5.78 6.10 -23.55
N MET A 241 7.04 6.19 -23.11
CA MET A 241 7.84 7.39 -23.28
C MET A 241 8.10 7.74 -24.74
N SER A 242 8.05 6.76 -25.66
CA SER A 242 8.17 7.03 -27.10
C SER A 242 7.01 7.86 -27.66
N ASP A 243 5.86 7.90 -26.98
CA ASP A 243 4.72 8.73 -27.35
C ASP A 243 4.80 10.15 -26.76
N ILE A 244 5.70 10.39 -25.79
CA ILE A 244 5.81 11.64 -25.03
C ILE A 244 7.12 12.40 -25.36
N ALA A 245 8.24 11.69 -25.34
CA ALA A 245 9.58 12.22 -25.53
C ALA A 245 9.93 12.40 -27.02
N GLU A 246 10.89 13.27 -27.31
CA GLU A 246 11.48 13.42 -28.65
C GLU A 246 12.18 12.12 -29.08
N SER A 247 13.01 11.57 -28.18
CA SER A 247 13.75 10.33 -28.43
C SER A 247 13.99 9.57 -27.14
N VAL A 248 14.07 8.24 -27.24
CA VAL A 248 14.30 7.32 -26.12
C VAL A 248 15.55 6.49 -26.38
N SER A 249 16.50 6.51 -25.46
CA SER A 249 17.65 5.58 -25.42
C SER A 249 17.39 4.45 -24.42
N LEU A 250 17.14 3.24 -24.90
CA LEU A 250 16.95 2.07 -24.04
C LEU A 250 18.31 1.40 -23.75
N ILE A 251 18.78 1.50 -22.50
CA ILE A 251 20.09 0.98 -22.07
C ILE A 251 19.89 -0.41 -21.45
N VAL A 252 20.45 -1.44 -22.10
CA VAL A 252 20.29 -2.85 -21.70
C VAL A 252 21.66 -3.46 -21.40
N ARG A 253 21.90 -3.80 -20.13
CA ARG A 253 23.17 -4.39 -19.67
C ARG A 253 23.53 -5.69 -20.40
N SER A 254 22.55 -6.53 -20.72
CA SER A 254 22.78 -7.81 -21.39
C SER A 254 21.70 -8.07 -22.44
N THR A 255 20.69 -8.87 -22.11
CA THR A 255 19.61 -9.24 -23.02
C THR A 255 18.27 -8.70 -22.53
N ILE A 256 17.36 -8.44 -23.47
CA ILE A 256 15.97 -8.11 -23.17
C ILE A 256 15.26 -9.37 -22.66
N ARG A 257 14.63 -9.27 -21.49
CA ARG A 257 13.87 -10.28 -20.77
C ARG A 257 12.47 -9.75 -20.47
N ALA A 258 11.74 -9.43 -21.51
CA ALA A 258 10.38 -8.93 -21.43
C ALA A 258 9.42 -9.83 -22.20
N ASP A 259 8.13 -9.70 -21.92
CA ASP A 259 7.06 -10.42 -22.57
C ASP A 259 7.03 -10.08 -24.07
N PRO A 260 6.69 -11.06 -24.93
CA PRO A 260 6.72 -10.89 -26.38
C PRO A 260 5.93 -9.67 -26.87
N ILE A 261 4.82 -9.32 -26.21
CA ILE A 261 4.00 -8.17 -26.59
C ILE A 261 4.75 -6.84 -26.51
N TYR A 262 5.61 -6.66 -25.49
CA TYR A 262 6.40 -5.44 -25.34
C TYR A 262 7.56 -5.39 -26.33
N VAL A 263 8.16 -6.54 -26.62
CA VAL A 263 9.21 -6.66 -27.65
C VAL A 263 8.64 -6.31 -29.04
N GLU A 264 7.45 -6.80 -29.38
CA GLU A 264 6.80 -6.46 -30.65
C GLU A 264 6.38 -4.98 -30.70
N LYS A 265 5.83 -4.43 -29.61
CA LYS A 265 5.52 -2.99 -29.54
C LYS A 265 6.78 -2.15 -29.73
N LEU A 266 7.89 -2.50 -29.08
CA LEU A 266 9.18 -1.80 -29.18
C LEU A 266 9.66 -1.68 -30.64
N LYS A 267 9.55 -2.77 -31.43
CA LYS A 267 9.97 -2.80 -32.84
C LYS A 267 9.22 -1.82 -33.74
N THR A 268 7.99 -1.43 -33.36
CA THR A 268 7.19 -0.51 -34.16
C THR A 268 7.54 0.97 -33.92
N ARG A 269 8.32 1.27 -32.87
CA ARG A 269 8.69 2.63 -32.48
C ARG A 269 9.97 3.09 -33.20
N LYS A 270 9.90 4.25 -33.86
CA LYS A 270 11.00 4.79 -34.68
C LYS A 270 11.98 5.70 -33.91
N ASN A 271 11.55 6.23 -32.78
CA ASN A 271 12.32 7.15 -31.94
C ASN A 271 12.96 6.46 -30.71
N ILE A 272 13.02 5.12 -30.71
CA ILE A 272 13.73 4.35 -29.68
C ILE A 272 15.04 3.80 -30.26
N THR A 273 16.15 4.10 -29.59
CA THR A 273 17.47 3.51 -29.89
C THR A 273 17.85 2.56 -28.77
N VAL A 274 18.16 1.30 -29.10
CA VAL A 274 18.52 0.27 -28.12
C VAL A 274 20.04 0.14 -28.03
N HIS A 275 20.58 0.27 -26.83
CA HIS A 275 22.00 0.11 -26.50
C HIS A 275 22.22 -1.18 -25.69
N THR A 276 22.36 -2.31 -26.39
CA THR A 276 22.58 -3.62 -25.77
C THR A 276 24.03 -3.83 -25.35
N GLY A 277 24.25 -4.59 -24.28
CA GLY A 277 25.61 -4.88 -23.76
C GLY A 277 26.25 -3.65 -23.10
N THR A 278 25.45 -2.67 -22.68
CA THR A 278 25.95 -1.43 -22.08
C THR A 278 25.27 -1.11 -20.76
N HIS A 279 25.98 -0.43 -19.87
CA HIS A 279 25.45 0.06 -18.59
C HIS A 279 25.80 1.53 -18.41
N VAL A 280 25.01 2.24 -17.61
CA VAL A 280 25.32 3.61 -17.20
C VAL A 280 26.51 3.56 -16.25
N SER A 281 27.59 4.27 -16.58
CA SER A 281 28.80 4.36 -15.76
C SER A 281 28.95 5.71 -15.09
N ASP A 282 28.31 6.76 -15.62
CA ASP A 282 28.40 8.11 -15.06
C ASP A 282 27.16 8.97 -15.37
N LEU A 283 26.85 9.89 -14.47
CA LEU A 283 25.75 10.86 -14.57
C LEU A 283 26.35 12.26 -14.71
N ASN A 284 25.98 12.96 -15.79
CA ASN A 284 26.59 14.23 -16.17
C ASN A 284 25.59 15.37 -16.01
N GLY A 285 26.04 16.48 -15.45
CA GLY A 285 25.22 17.66 -15.23
C GLY A 285 25.87 18.62 -14.24
N ASP A 286 25.18 19.73 -13.99
CA ASP A 286 25.48 20.63 -12.87
C ASP A 286 24.32 20.52 -11.86
N LYS A 287 23.36 21.46 -11.92
CA LYS A 287 22.15 21.39 -11.09
C LYS A 287 21.15 20.33 -11.55
N PHE A 288 21.06 20.13 -12.86
CA PHE A 288 20.19 19.15 -13.51
C PHE A 288 21.02 18.21 -14.35
N LEU A 289 20.52 16.98 -14.50
CA LEU A 289 21.09 16.00 -15.41
C LEU A 289 21.02 16.55 -16.84
N SER A 290 22.13 16.46 -17.58
CA SER A 290 22.22 16.85 -18.99
C SER A 290 22.77 15.73 -19.87
N GLY A 291 23.12 14.59 -19.28
CA GLY A 291 23.59 13.44 -20.03
C GLY A 291 24.03 12.27 -19.17
N ILE A 292 24.26 11.13 -19.81
CA ILE A 292 24.84 9.94 -19.21
C ILE A 292 26.07 9.49 -20.00
N THR A 293 26.97 8.80 -19.32
CA THR A 293 28.00 8.00 -19.97
C THR A 293 27.58 6.54 -19.87
N ILE A 294 27.52 5.86 -21.01
CA ILE A 294 27.31 4.41 -21.06
C ILE A 294 28.63 3.72 -21.42
N LYS A 295 28.82 2.51 -20.89
CA LYS A 295 30.03 1.71 -21.06
C LYS A 295 29.67 0.28 -21.44
N ASP A 296 30.36 -0.25 -22.46
CA ASP A 296 30.24 -1.66 -22.83
C ASP A 296 31.21 -2.57 -22.05
N GLU A 297 31.10 -3.89 -22.25
CA GLU A 297 31.97 -4.88 -21.60
C GLU A 297 33.45 -4.77 -22.01
N GLN A 298 33.74 -4.14 -23.15
CA GLN A 298 35.10 -3.91 -23.66
C GLN A 298 35.70 -2.61 -23.09
N GLY A 299 34.92 -1.88 -22.30
CA GLY A 299 35.31 -0.63 -21.67
C GLY A 299 35.18 0.60 -22.58
N LYS A 300 34.57 0.47 -23.76
CA LYS A 300 34.29 1.60 -24.65
C LYS A 300 33.18 2.44 -24.05
N GLU A 301 33.44 3.74 -23.96
CA GLU A 301 32.50 4.71 -23.40
C GLU A 301 31.84 5.54 -24.49
N GLN A 302 30.55 5.84 -24.29
CA GLN A 302 29.77 6.73 -25.14
C GLN A 302 28.98 7.70 -24.26
N LYS A 303 29.11 8.99 -24.57
CA LYS A 303 28.30 10.04 -23.93
C LYS A 303 26.99 10.22 -24.69
N ILE A 304 25.89 10.30 -23.97
CA ILE A 304 24.54 10.55 -24.49
C ILE A 304 24.02 11.82 -23.82
N THR A 305 23.76 12.85 -24.63
CA THR A 305 23.11 14.07 -24.15
C THR A 305 21.61 13.84 -24.07
N LEU A 306 21.03 14.08 -22.90
CA LEU A 306 19.63 13.85 -22.62
C LEU A 306 19.17 14.75 -21.48
N ASP A 307 17.86 14.83 -21.29
CA ASP A 307 17.24 15.64 -20.24
C ASP A 307 16.79 14.78 -19.05
N GLY A 308 16.52 13.49 -19.28
CA GLY A 308 15.99 12.58 -18.25
C GLY A 308 16.44 11.12 -18.35
N VAL A 309 16.49 10.43 -17.22
CA VAL A 309 16.79 9.00 -17.09
C VAL A 309 15.75 8.35 -16.19
N PHE A 310 15.13 7.27 -16.65
CA PHE A 310 14.21 6.45 -15.87
C PHE A 310 14.87 5.11 -15.55
N ILE A 311 14.88 4.74 -14.26
CA ILE A 311 15.55 3.53 -13.77
C ILE A 311 14.54 2.39 -13.65
N GLU A 312 14.76 1.33 -14.43
CA GLU A 312 13.86 0.17 -14.57
C GLU A 312 14.64 -1.16 -14.43
N ILE A 313 15.60 -1.20 -13.49
CA ILE A 313 16.53 -2.32 -13.29
C ILE A 313 16.08 -3.33 -12.22
N GLY A 314 14.81 -3.24 -11.81
CA GLY A 314 14.17 -4.14 -10.86
C GLY A 314 14.20 -3.64 -9.42
N TRP A 315 13.75 -4.51 -8.51
CA TRP A 315 13.32 -4.13 -7.17
C TRP A 315 14.09 -4.89 -6.08
N LEU A 316 14.13 -4.32 -4.87
CA LEU A 316 14.65 -4.92 -3.63
C LEU A 316 13.55 -4.98 -2.57
N PRO A 317 13.35 -6.13 -1.91
CA PRO A 317 12.39 -6.24 -0.81
C PRO A 317 12.68 -5.29 0.35
N ASN A 318 11.64 -4.66 0.89
CA ASN A 318 11.74 -3.81 2.08
C ASN A 318 11.72 -4.69 3.34
N THR A 319 12.85 -5.32 3.64
CA THR A 319 12.96 -6.31 4.74
C THR A 319 14.01 -5.97 5.79
N ASP A 320 14.74 -4.87 5.62
CA ASP A 320 15.81 -4.44 6.53
C ASP A 320 15.34 -4.39 8.00
N MET A 321 14.09 -3.97 8.24
CA MET A 321 13.48 -3.86 9.58
C MET A 321 13.13 -5.20 10.24
N VAL A 322 13.20 -6.32 9.51
CA VAL A 322 12.85 -7.67 9.99
C VAL A 322 13.91 -8.73 9.68
N GLU A 323 15.09 -8.35 9.19
CA GLU A 323 16.13 -9.28 8.72
C GLU A 323 16.60 -10.26 9.81
N ASN A 324 16.57 -9.85 11.08
CA ASN A 324 16.93 -10.70 12.23
C ASN A 324 15.70 -11.30 12.93
N LEU A 325 14.50 -11.07 12.42
CA LEU A 325 13.24 -11.51 13.03
C LEU A 325 12.63 -12.67 12.27
N VAL A 326 12.58 -12.60 10.94
CA VAL A 326 11.97 -13.63 10.08
C VAL A 326 12.98 -14.21 9.10
N ALA A 327 12.77 -15.46 8.68
CA ALA A 327 13.61 -16.11 7.68
C ALA A 327 13.47 -15.42 6.31
N LEU A 328 14.62 -15.05 5.73
CA LEU A 328 14.71 -14.49 4.39
C LEU A 328 15.43 -15.45 3.43
N ASN A 329 15.09 -15.40 2.14
CA ASN A 329 15.84 -16.11 1.11
C ASN A 329 17.08 -15.31 0.63
N ASP A 330 17.84 -15.86 -0.32
CA ASP A 330 19.05 -15.20 -0.87
C ASP A 330 18.77 -13.85 -1.54
N LYS A 331 17.52 -13.59 -1.94
CA LYS A 331 17.07 -12.31 -2.51
C LYS A 331 16.54 -11.34 -1.46
N LYS A 332 16.64 -11.68 -0.18
CA LYS A 332 16.09 -10.95 0.95
C LYS A 332 14.55 -10.89 0.96
N GLU A 333 13.87 -11.79 0.28
CA GLU A 333 12.41 -11.90 0.36
C GLU A 333 12.01 -12.69 1.62
N ILE A 334 10.91 -12.31 2.26
CA ILE A 334 10.38 -13.03 3.44
C ILE A 334 9.87 -14.39 2.99
N ILE A 335 10.44 -15.47 3.55
CA ILE A 335 10.00 -16.82 3.24
C ILE A 335 8.62 -17.04 3.86
N VAL A 336 7.65 -17.41 3.01
CA VAL A 336 6.29 -17.72 3.45
C VAL A 336 5.80 -19.05 2.89
N ASP A 337 4.88 -19.70 3.63
CA ASP A 337 4.14 -20.85 3.14
C ASP A 337 2.91 -20.43 2.27
N ILE A 338 2.11 -21.41 1.85
CA ILE A 338 0.92 -21.16 1.01
C ILE A 338 -0.13 -20.26 1.70
N ASN A 339 -0.17 -20.30 3.02
CA ASN A 339 -1.06 -19.55 3.89
C ASN A 339 -0.40 -18.27 4.42
N THR A 340 0.74 -17.84 3.87
CA THR A 340 1.42 -16.58 4.22
C THR A 340 2.06 -16.56 5.62
N HIS A 341 2.24 -17.73 6.26
CA HIS A 341 2.98 -17.83 7.52
C HIS A 341 4.47 -17.54 7.31
N THR A 342 5.06 -16.75 8.21
CA THR A 342 6.53 -16.62 8.29
C THR A 342 7.13 -17.66 9.23
N SER A 343 8.44 -17.60 9.46
CA SER A 343 9.12 -18.42 10.46
C SER A 343 8.76 -18.09 11.92
N VAL A 344 8.03 -16.99 12.18
CA VAL A 344 7.66 -16.55 13.53
C VAL A 344 6.14 -16.60 13.69
N PRO A 345 5.62 -17.42 14.64
CA PRO A 345 4.19 -17.42 14.96
C PRO A 345 3.69 -16.04 15.39
N GLY A 346 2.58 -15.60 14.80
CA GLY A 346 2.02 -14.27 14.98
C GLY A 346 2.56 -13.21 14.00
N ILE A 347 3.54 -13.56 13.15
CA ILE A 347 3.99 -12.71 12.03
C ILE A 347 3.63 -13.36 10.70
N TYR A 348 2.93 -12.61 9.89
CA TYR A 348 2.52 -12.95 8.53
C TYR A 348 3.16 -11.98 7.55
N ALA A 349 3.31 -12.39 6.29
CA ALA A 349 3.79 -11.49 5.26
C ALA A 349 3.05 -11.72 3.95
N ALA A 350 2.72 -10.64 3.24
CA ALA A 350 1.91 -10.70 2.03
C ALA A 350 2.40 -9.76 0.93
N GLY A 351 2.15 -10.15 -0.31
CA GLY A 351 2.51 -9.40 -1.49
C GLY A 351 4.01 -9.44 -1.79
N ASP A 352 4.49 -8.37 -2.43
CA ASP A 352 5.76 -8.42 -3.15
C ASP A 352 7.01 -8.59 -2.29
N VAL A 353 6.91 -8.28 -0.98
CA VAL A 353 7.98 -8.46 0.02
C VAL A 353 8.31 -9.93 0.31
N THR A 354 7.43 -10.85 -0.10
CA THR A 354 7.51 -12.28 0.23
C THR A 354 8.22 -13.12 -0.83
N SER A 355 8.47 -14.40 -0.56
CA SER A 355 9.01 -15.38 -1.53
C SER A 355 8.00 -15.82 -2.60
N VAL A 356 6.79 -15.25 -2.64
CA VAL A 356 5.80 -15.54 -3.69
C VAL A 356 6.40 -15.18 -5.05
N LYS A 357 6.41 -16.15 -5.96
CA LYS A 357 7.10 -16.04 -7.26
C LYS A 357 6.53 -14.93 -8.15
N SER A 358 5.20 -14.79 -8.15
CA SER A 358 4.50 -13.89 -9.06
C SER A 358 4.13 -12.59 -8.35
N LYS A 359 4.60 -11.46 -8.88
CA LYS A 359 4.44 -10.12 -8.30
C LYS A 359 3.40 -9.36 -9.11
N GLN A 360 2.17 -9.28 -8.62
CA GLN A 360 1.04 -8.64 -9.31
C GLN A 360 0.06 -8.07 -8.29
N ILE A 361 -0.63 -6.98 -8.63
CA ILE A 361 -1.61 -6.32 -7.74
C ILE A 361 -2.66 -7.32 -7.24
N VAL A 362 -3.29 -8.09 -8.15
CA VAL A 362 -4.32 -9.07 -7.77
C VAL A 362 -3.79 -10.20 -6.88
N ILE A 363 -2.52 -10.60 -7.07
CA ILE A 363 -1.87 -11.62 -6.24
C ILE A 363 -1.58 -11.05 -4.86
N ALA A 364 -1.05 -9.83 -4.79
CA ALA A 364 -0.81 -9.13 -3.53
C ALA A 364 -2.11 -8.93 -2.73
N CYS A 365 -3.23 -8.60 -3.38
CA CYS A 365 -4.55 -8.55 -2.73
C CYS A 365 -4.94 -9.93 -2.15
N GLY A 366 -4.78 -10.99 -2.94
CA GLY A 366 -5.08 -12.36 -2.50
C GLY A 366 -4.22 -12.79 -1.31
N ASP A 367 -2.92 -12.47 -1.32
CA ASP A 367 -2.02 -12.73 -0.21
C ASP A 367 -2.37 -11.90 1.03
N GLY A 368 -2.73 -10.63 0.86
CA GLY A 368 -3.17 -9.77 1.96
C GLY A 368 -4.43 -10.29 2.64
N ALA A 369 -5.39 -10.78 1.85
CA ALA A 369 -6.59 -11.43 2.37
C ALA A 369 -6.26 -12.70 3.17
N LYS A 370 -5.38 -13.58 2.64
CA LYS A 370 -4.93 -14.78 3.36
C LYS A 370 -4.26 -14.44 4.69
N ALA A 371 -3.32 -13.50 4.68
CA ALA A 371 -2.59 -13.10 5.88
C ALA A 371 -3.52 -12.56 6.98
N ALA A 372 -4.53 -11.76 6.61
CA ALA A 372 -5.52 -11.27 7.56
C ALA A 372 -6.40 -12.38 8.15
N LEU A 373 -6.77 -13.38 7.35
CA LEU A 373 -7.54 -14.53 7.81
C LEU A 373 -6.73 -15.43 8.75
N GLU A 374 -5.47 -15.72 8.43
CA GLU A 374 -4.62 -16.52 9.30
C GLU A 374 -4.24 -15.78 10.60
N ALA A 375 -4.00 -14.47 10.52
CA ALA A 375 -3.81 -13.65 11.72
C ALA A 375 -5.04 -13.71 12.64
N PHE A 376 -6.25 -13.68 12.07
CA PHE A 376 -7.47 -13.87 12.85
C PHE A 376 -7.53 -15.25 13.53
N GLU A 377 -7.24 -16.33 12.79
CA GLU A 377 -7.25 -17.69 13.36
C GLU A 377 -6.22 -17.86 14.49
N TYR A 378 -5.02 -17.29 14.33
CA TYR A 378 -4.00 -17.25 15.38
C TYR A 378 -4.49 -16.55 16.65
N LEU A 379 -5.15 -15.41 16.50
CA LEU A 379 -5.71 -14.68 17.65
C LEU A 379 -6.83 -15.46 18.32
N MET A 380 -7.70 -16.12 17.55
CA MET A 380 -8.82 -16.90 18.09
C MET A 380 -8.38 -18.20 18.77
N THR A 381 -7.32 -18.85 18.30
CA THR A 381 -6.79 -20.06 18.91
C THR A 381 -6.09 -19.78 20.24
N GLY A 382 -5.47 -18.60 20.40
CA GLY A 382 -4.92 -18.14 21.69
C GLY A 382 -5.96 -17.86 22.78
N TYR A 383 -7.26 -17.76 22.44
CA TYR A 383 -8.36 -17.59 23.41
C TYR A 383 -8.86 -18.91 24.02
N LYS A 384 -8.30 -20.07 23.62
CA LYS A 384 -8.75 -21.39 24.09
C LYS A 384 -7.98 -21.96 25.29
N GLU A 385 -7.09 -21.20 25.91
CA GLU A 385 -6.43 -21.57 27.18
C GLU A 385 -6.98 -20.78 28.37
#